data_AF-A0A522ITM3-F1
#
_entry.id   AF-A0A522ITM3-F1
#
_cell.length_a   1.000
_cell.length_b   1.000
_cell.length_c   1.000
_cell.angle_alpha   90.00
_cell.angle_beta   90.00
_cell.angle_gamma   90.00
#
_symmetry.space_group_name_H-M   'P 1'
#
loop_
_entity.id
_entity.type
_entity.pdbx_description
1 polymer ?
#
loop_
_entity_poly.entity_id
_entity_poly.type
_entity_poly.pdbx_seq_one_letter_code
_entity_poly.pdbx_strand_id
1 'polypeptide(L)'
;MRTSRSFLLLQGTASPFFDRLASALRERGHKARKINFCGGDLLYGGSYDTSNYSGREDDLPGWYSHTLRSGSFSDVIMFGDCRDVHRHVHPLSQELGLRVHVFEEGYVRPYWLTLERHGVNGRSLLPRDPAWYLGERRATPPSPPGRATGYNLYERAYHDIRYRGANAIYARHFPHYRSHRPKNGFL
;
A
#
# COMPACT_ATOMS: atom_id res chain seq x y z
N MET A 1 -26.99 6.28 -7.47
CA MET A 1 -26.15 6.86 -6.40
C MET A 1 -24.88 6.03 -6.26
N ARG A 2 -23.70 6.64 -6.29
CA ARG A 2 -22.44 5.92 -6.09
C ARG A 2 -22.34 5.55 -4.60
N THR A 3 -22.37 4.26 -4.27
CA THR A 3 -22.26 3.80 -2.88
C THR A 3 -20.92 4.26 -2.28
N SER A 4 -20.98 4.94 -1.13
CA SER A 4 -19.77 5.34 -0.41
C SER A 4 -19.01 4.09 0.06
N ARG A 5 -17.69 4.09 -0.11
CA ARG A 5 -16.79 3.00 0.27
C ARG A 5 -15.88 3.45 1.40
N SER A 6 -15.30 2.50 2.10
CA SER A 6 -14.41 2.74 3.23
C SER A 6 -13.10 1.98 3.03
N PHE A 7 -12.03 2.73 2.89
CA PHE A 7 -10.70 2.22 2.56
C PHE A 7 -9.79 2.22 3.78
N LEU A 8 -9.15 1.08 4.05
CA LEU A 8 -8.02 1.00 4.97
C LEU A 8 -6.72 1.03 4.16
N LEU A 9 -5.92 2.08 4.31
CA LEU A 9 -4.62 2.22 3.67
C LEU A 9 -3.52 1.75 4.61
N LEU A 10 -2.75 0.76 4.18
CA LEU A 10 -1.58 0.25 4.91
C LEU A 10 -0.31 0.97 4.45
N GLN A 11 0.84 0.42 4.83
CA GLN A 11 2.13 1.02 4.53
C GLN A 11 2.34 1.21 3.02
N GLY A 12 2.71 2.44 2.66
CA GLY A 12 2.94 2.84 1.28
C GLY A 12 4.42 2.87 0.89
N THR A 13 4.72 3.61 -0.17
CA THR A 13 6.08 4.04 -0.52
C THR A 13 6.52 5.19 0.37
N ALA A 14 7.83 5.40 0.48
CA ALA A 14 8.40 6.60 1.09
C ALA A 14 8.17 7.82 0.18
N SER A 15 6.93 8.26 0.04
CA SER A 15 6.53 9.37 -0.81
C SER A 15 5.13 9.90 -0.44
N PRO A 16 4.71 11.08 -0.94
CA PRO A 16 3.37 11.62 -0.72
C PRO A 16 2.24 10.85 -1.43
N PHE A 17 2.55 9.77 -2.17
CA PHE A 17 1.58 9.09 -3.03
C PHE A 17 0.34 8.60 -2.27
N PHE A 18 0.51 7.93 -1.11
CA PHE A 18 -0.61 7.39 -0.35
C PHE A 18 -1.45 8.48 0.33
N ASP A 19 -0.81 9.59 0.74
CA ASP A 19 -1.49 10.78 1.25
C ASP A 19 -2.39 11.42 0.18
N ARG A 20 -1.85 11.61 -1.03
CA ARG A 20 -2.61 12.11 -2.17
C ARG A 20 -3.72 11.16 -2.59
N LEU A 21 -3.48 9.84 -2.54
CA LEU A 21 -4.48 8.83 -2.84
C LEU A 21 -5.66 8.89 -1.84
N ALA A 22 -5.36 8.95 -0.54
CA ALA A 22 -6.39 9.05 0.49
C ALA A 22 -7.22 10.33 0.34
N SER A 23 -6.57 11.47 0.08
CA SER A 23 -7.23 12.75 -0.17
C SER A 23 -8.17 12.66 -1.38
N ALA A 24 -7.67 12.10 -2.49
CA ALA A 24 -8.45 11.89 -3.71
C ALA A 24 -9.66 10.94 -3.51
N LEU A 25 -9.56 9.92 -2.65
CA LEU A 25 -10.68 9.05 -2.30
C LEU A 25 -11.74 9.81 -1.49
N ARG A 26 -11.31 10.63 -0.53
CA ARG A 26 -12.20 11.44 0.31
C ARG A 26 -12.94 12.51 -0.47
N GLU A 27 -12.25 13.22 -1.36
CA GLU A 27 -12.85 14.19 -2.28
C GLU A 27 -13.95 13.57 -3.16
N ARG A 28 -13.87 12.26 -3.43
CA ARG A 28 -14.88 11.49 -4.18
C ARG A 28 -16.01 10.94 -3.30
N GLY A 29 -16.09 11.32 -2.02
CA GLY A 29 -17.14 10.92 -1.09
C GLY A 29 -16.92 9.54 -0.43
N HIS A 30 -15.68 9.05 -0.40
CA HIS A 30 -15.32 7.82 0.29
C HIS A 30 -14.66 8.10 1.66
N LYS A 31 -14.67 7.10 2.54
CA LYS A 31 -13.88 7.13 3.77
C LYS A 31 -12.51 6.53 3.49
N ALA A 32 -11.47 7.11 4.04
CA ALA A 32 -10.11 6.58 3.97
C ALA A 32 -9.47 6.75 5.35
N ARG A 33 -8.99 5.64 5.91
CA ARG A 33 -8.17 5.59 7.13
C ARG A 33 -6.81 5.02 6.79
N LYS A 34 -5.73 5.70 7.19
CA LYS A 34 -4.37 5.17 7.03
C LYS A 34 -3.81 4.63 8.34
N ILE A 35 -3.12 3.49 8.27
CA ILE A 35 -2.37 2.93 9.39
C ILE A 35 -0.90 3.26 9.24
N ASN A 36 -0.31 3.85 10.27
CA ASN A 36 1.11 4.13 10.34
C ASN A 36 1.81 3.03 11.16
N PHE A 37 2.81 2.39 10.58
CA PHE A 37 3.62 1.36 11.25
C PHE A 37 4.98 1.89 11.72
N CYS A 38 5.36 3.08 11.26
CA CYS A 38 6.63 3.72 11.61
C CYS A 38 6.58 5.26 11.49
N GLY A 39 7.67 5.91 11.90
CA GLY A 39 7.79 7.37 11.84
C GLY A 39 7.68 7.95 10.42
N GLY A 40 8.22 7.26 9.43
CA GLY A 40 8.07 7.63 8.02
C GLY A 40 6.61 7.58 7.55
N ASP A 41 5.84 6.59 7.97
CA ASP A 41 4.41 6.54 7.67
C ASP A 41 3.66 7.71 8.30
N LEU A 42 4.00 8.05 9.55
CA LEU A 42 3.45 9.18 10.27
C LEU A 42 3.77 10.50 9.55
N LEU A 43 5.02 10.69 9.09
CA LEU A 43 5.43 11.86 8.32
C LEU A 43 4.62 12.04 7.03
N TYR A 44 4.35 10.94 6.31
CA TYR A 44 3.51 10.93 5.11
C TYR A 44 2.05 10.56 5.42
N GLY A 45 1.61 10.73 6.66
CA GLY A 45 0.29 10.33 7.16
C GLY A 45 -0.87 11.19 6.63
N GLY A 46 -0.57 12.43 6.25
CA GLY A 46 -1.59 13.42 5.90
C GLY A 46 -2.33 13.94 7.14
N SER A 47 -3.33 14.79 6.91
CA SER A 47 -4.18 15.41 7.95
C SER A 47 -5.55 14.75 8.11
N TYR A 48 -5.74 13.54 7.55
CA TYR A 48 -7.00 12.80 7.61
C TYR A 48 -6.98 11.70 8.68
N ASP A 49 -8.03 10.87 8.72
CA ASP A 49 -8.18 9.76 9.65
C ASP A 49 -6.96 8.82 9.58
N THR A 50 -6.14 8.83 10.63
CA THR A 50 -4.93 8.02 10.75
C THR A 50 -4.93 7.29 12.09
N SER A 51 -4.30 6.13 12.13
CA SER A 51 -4.08 5.38 13.37
C SER A 51 -2.68 4.81 13.38
N ASN A 52 -2.09 4.68 14.57
CA ASN A 52 -0.73 4.16 14.71
C ASN A 52 -0.79 2.73 15.21
N TYR A 53 0.00 1.85 14.60
CA TYR A 53 0.30 0.53 15.15
C TYR A 53 1.73 0.54 15.67
N SER A 54 1.87 0.43 17.00
CA SER A 54 3.17 0.39 17.69
C SER A 54 3.40 -0.91 18.46
N GLY A 55 2.49 -1.89 18.33
CA GLY A 55 2.60 -3.22 18.93
C GLY A 55 3.64 -4.11 18.26
N ARG A 56 3.81 -5.33 18.78
CA ARG A 56 4.75 -6.31 18.21
C ARG A 56 4.19 -6.94 16.94
N GLU A 57 5.05 -7.49 16.11
CA GLU A 57 4.62 -8.21 14.91
C GLU A 57 3.70 -9.40 15.25
N ASP A 58 3.98 -10.10 16.35
CA ASP A 58 3.18 -11.25 16.81
C ASP A 58 1.75 -10.88 17.22
N ASP A 59 1.52 -9.65 17.68
CA ASP A 59 0.20 -9.13 18.07
C ASP A 59 -0.62 -8.63 16.86
N LEU A 60 0.05 -8.45 15.72
CA LEU A 60 -0.52 -7.80 14.55
C LEU A 60 -1.73 -8.54 13.96
N PRO A 61 -1.79 -9.89 13.91
CA PRO A 61 -2.98 -10.61 13.46
C PRO A 61 -4.22 -10.29 14.31
N GLY A 62 -4.07 -10.28 15.64
CA GLY A 62 -5.17 -9.97 16.56
C GLY A 62 -5.64 -8.53 16.40
N TRP A 63 -4.68 -7.60 16.28
CA TRP A 63 -4.98 -6.20 16.04
C TRP A 63 -5.70 -5.95 14.70
N TYR A 64 -5.28 -6.62 13.61
CA TYR A 64 -5.98 -6.52 12.33
C TYR A 64 -7.40 -7.10 12.40
N SER A 65 -7.58 -8.24 13.05
CA SER A 65 -8.92 -8.83 13.23
C SER A 65 -9.86 -7.86 13.94
N HIS A 66 -9.40 -7.24 15.03
CA HIS A 66 -10.17 -6.22 15.74
C HIS A 66 -10.45 -4.99 14.86
N THR A 67 -9.42 -4.45 14.20
CA THR A 67 -9.52 -3.23 13.37
C THR A 67 -10.44 -3.42 12.18
N LEU A 68 -10.34 -4.55 11.46
CA LEU A 68 -11.14 -4.82 10.27
C LEU A 68 -12.59 -5.16 10.59
N ARG A 69 -12.88 -5.75 11.76
CA ARG A 69 -14.26 -6.03 12.20
C ARG A 69 -14.93 -4.81 12.81
N SER A 70 -14.19 -3.99 13.53
CA SER A 70 -14.72 -2.75 14.15
C SER A 70 -14.88 -1.63 13.13
N GLY A 71 -13.99 -1.54 12.14
CA GLY A 71 -14.12 -0.60 11.05
C GLY A 71 -15.01 -1.17 9.95
N SER A 72 -16.02 -0.41 9.52
CA SER A 72 -16.85 -0.77 8.36
C SER A 72 -16.09 -0.58 7.04
N PHE A 73 -14.95 -1.25 6.89
CA PHE A 73 -14.11 -1.20 5.69
C PHE A 73 -14.73 -2.06 4.58
N SER A 74 -14.59 -1.61 3.34
CA SER A 74 -14.96 -2.37 2.15
C SER A 74 -13.74 -2.79 1.34
N ASP A 75 -12.63 -2.08 1.52
CA ASP A 75 -11.43 -2.22 0.71
C ASP A 75 -10.17 -1.98 1.56
N VAL A 76 -9.11 -2.72 1.28
CA VAL A 76 -7.76 -2.56 1.86
C VAL A 76 -6.79 -2.22 0.74
N ILE A 77 -5.96 -1.19 0.93
CA ILE A 77 -4.97 -0.73 -0.05
C ILE A 77 -3.57 -0.82 0.55
N MET A 78 -2.60 -1.36 -0.20
CA MET A 78 -1.19 -1.42 0.24
C MET A 78 -0.22 -1.29 -0.94
N PHE A 79 1.05 -1.04 -0.66
CA PHE A 79 2.12 -1.05 -1.69
C PHE A 79 3.06 -2.22 -1.48
N GLY A 80 3.01 -3.20 -2.39
CA GLY A 80 3.60 -4.52 -2.21
C GLY A 80 2.93 -5.29 -1.08
N ASP A 81 2.69 -6.58 -1.25
CA ASP A 81 1.94 -7.43 -0.31
C ASP A 81 2.80 -8.38 0.54
N CYS A 82 4.09 -8.48 0.21
CA CYS A 82 5.03 -9.39 0.88
C CYS A 82 5.72 -8.79 2.11
N ARG A 83 5.42 -7.54 2.50
CA ARG A 83 5.95 -6.94 3.74
C ARG A 83 5.31 -7.62 4.95
N ASP A 84 6.07 -7.79 6.02
CA ASP A 84 5.59 -8.47 7.24
C ASP A 84 4.31 -7.83 7.78
N VAL A 85 4.27 -6.49 7.80
CA VAL A 85 3.09 -5.72 8.20
C VAL A 85 1.86 -5.94 7.30
N HIS A 86 2.01 -6.44 6.07
CA HIS A 86 0.92 -6.65 5.13
C HIS A 86 0.44 -8.10 5.06
N ARG A 87 1.32 -9.07 5.30
CA ARG A 87 1.03 -10.51 5.11
C ARG A 87 -0.23 -10.96 5.86
N HIS A 88 -0.40 -10.49 7.09
CA HIS A 88 -1.50 -10.90 7.96
C HIS A 88 -2.87 -10.35 7.53
N VAL A 89 -2.92 -9.32 6.68
CA VAL A 89 -4.18 -8.71 6.27
C VAL A 89 -4.92 -9.52 5.20
N HIS A 90 -4.20 -10.31 4.40
CA HIS A 90 -4.79 -11.09 3.29
C HIS A 90 -5.83 -12.12 3.76
N PRO A 91 -5.50 -13.07 4.67
CA PRO A 91 -6.47 -14.08 5.10
C PRO A 91 -7.69 -13.44 5.78
N LEU A 92 -7.48 -12.40 6.59
CA LEU A 92 -8.57 -11.67 7.25
C LEU A 92 -9.45 -10.92 6.24
N SER A 93 -8.85 -10.31 5.22
CA SER A 93 -9.61 -9.64 4.15
C SER A 93 -10.46 -10.62 3.38
N GLN A 94 -9.94 -11.82 3.09
CA GLN A 94 -10.69 -12.88 2.42
C GLN A 94 -11.85 -13.39 3.28
N GLU A 95 -11.60 -13.65 4.58
CA GLU A 95 -12.62 -14.09 5.54
C GLU A 95 -13.76 -13.07 5.66
N LEU A 96 -13.42 -11.78 5.71
CA LEU A 96 -14.37 -10.68 5.87
C LEU A 96 -14.97 -10.18 4.55
N GLY A 97 -14.62 -10.76 3.40
CA GLY A 97 -15.11 -10.34 2.09
C GLY A 97 -14.63 -8.96 1.64
N LEU A 98 -13.51 -8.47 2.17
CA LEU A 98 -12.90 -7.19 1.82
C LEU A 98 -12.15 -7.27 0.49
N ARG A 99 -12.20 -6.19 -0.29
CA ARG A 99 -11.43 -6.09 -1.53
C ARG A 99 -10.00 -5.64 -1.24
N VAL A 100 -9.02 -6.46 -1.59
CA VAL A 100 -7.61 -6.10 -1.48
C VAL A 100 -7.12 -5.48 -2.78
N HIS A 101 -6.50 -4.31 -2.70
CA HIS A 101 -5.84 -3.62 -3.81
C HIS A 101 -4.36 -3.42 -3.47
N VAL A 102 -3.48 -3.88 -4.36
CA VAL A 102 -2.03 -3.84 -4.13
C VAL A 102 -1.37 -3.07 -5.26
N PHE A 103 -0.65 -2.01 -4.90
CA PHE A 103 0.22 -1.27 -5.80
C PHE A 103 1.59 -1.92 -5.93
N GLU A 104 2.19 -1.83 -7.11
CA GLU A 104 3.52 -2.34 -7.44
C GLU A 104 4.24 -1.38 -8.41
N GLU A 105 5.58 -1.41 -8.46
CA GLU A 105 6.46 -0.50 -9.22
C GLU A 105 6.38 -0.63 -10.75
N GLY A 106 5.54 -1.52 -11.29
CA GLY A 106 5.20 -1.54 -12.70
C GLY A 106 5.79 -2.70 -13.50
N TYR A 107 5.71 -3.95 -13.03
CA TYR A 107 6.23 -5.09 -13.82
C TYR A 107 5.49 -5.34 -15.14
N VAL A 108 4.27 -4.85 -15.31
CA VAL A 108 3.51 -5.01 -16.57
C VAL A 108 4.01 -4.04 -17.64
N ARG A 109 4.37 -2.82 -17.25
CA ARG A 109 4.81 -1.78 -18.18
C ARG A 109 5.68 -0.73 -17.50
N PRO A 110 6.80 -0.32 -18.11
CA PRO A 110 7.61 0.78 -17.60
C PRO A 110 6.81 2.08 -17.55
N TYR A 111 7.13 2.92 -16.57
CA TYR A 111 6.55 4.25 -16.32
C TYR A 111 5.12 4.27 -15.77
N TRP A 112 4.58 3.11 -15.40
CA TRP A 112 3.29 2.99 -14.74
C TRP A 112 3.45 2.37 -13.36
N LEU A 113 2.52 2.71 -12.46
CA LEU A 113 2.28 1.89 -11.27
C LEU A 113 1.21 0.87 -11.62
N THR A 114 1.45 -0.39 -11.25
CA THR A 114 0.45 -1.44 -11.40
C THR A 114 -0.44 -1.43 -10.16
N LEU A 115 -1.76 -1.53 -10.36
CA LEU A 115 -2.73 -1.76 -9.29
C LEU A 115 -3.47 -3.05 -9.59
N GLU A 116 -3.28 -4.05 -8.74
CA GLU A 116 -3.95 -5.34 -8.88
C GLU A 116 -4.88 -5.63 -7.71
N ARG A 117 -5.91 -6.44 -7.99
CA ARG A 117 -6.77 -7.00 -6.96
C ARG A 117 -6.13 -8.25 -6.39
N HIS A 118 -6.43 -8.55 -5.14
CA HIS A 118 -5.97 -9.73 -4.40
C HIS A 118 -4.48 -9.73 -4.02
N GLY A 119 -3.56 -9.59 -4.98
CA GLY A 119 -2.12 -9.63 -4.76
C GLY A 119 -1.33 -9.32 -6.02
N VAL A 120 -0.02 -9.16 -5.90
CA VAL A 120 0.90 -8.84 -7.02
C VAL A 120 2.00 -9.90 -7.13
N ASN A 121 2.70 -9.94 -8.27
CA ASN A 121 3.77 -10.91 -8.53
C ASN A 121 3.29 -12.36 -8.31
N GLY A 122 3.91 -13.11 -7.40
CA GLY A 122 3.55 -14.51 -7.10
C GLY A 122 2.13 -14.69 -6.53
N ARG A 123 1.49 -13.63 -6.04
CA ARG A 123 0.10 -13.62 -5.55
C ARG A 123 -0.89 -13.03 -6.56
N SER A 124 -0.43 -12.64 -7.76
CA SER A 124 -1.33 -12.21 -8.82
C SER A 124 -2.24 -13.36 -9.24
N LEU A 125 -3.51 -13.03 -9.52
CA LEU A 125 -4.48 -13.95 -10.11
C LEU A 125 -4.44 -13.94 -11.64
N LEU A 126 -3.47 -13.22 -12.24
CA LEU A 126 -3.29 -13.23 -13.68
C LEU A 126 -2.92 -14.65 -14.17
N PRO A 127 -3.47 -15.08 -15.32
CA PRO A 127 -3.19 -16.41 -15.86
C PRO A 127 -1.69 -16.63 -16.09
N ARG A 128 -1.24 -17.85 -15.81
CA ARG A 128 0.15 -18.26 -16.10
C ARG A 128 0.32 -18.79 -17.53
N ASP A 129 -0.79 -19.07 -18.20
CA ASP A 129 -0.81 -19.59 -19.56
C ASP A 129 -0.65 -18.46 -20.59
N PRO A 130 0.41 -18.45 -21.40
CA PRO A 130 0.59 -17.48 -22.48
C PRO A 130 -0.55 -17.48 -23.51
N ALA A 131 -1.18 -18.63 -23.76
CA ALA A 131 -2.24 -18.75 -24.76
C ALA A 131 -3.48 -17.92 -24.38
N TRP A 132 -3.75 -17.79 -23.08
CA TRP A 132 -4.81 -16.93 -22.57
C TRP A 132 -4.63 -15.47 -23.01
N TYR A 133 -3.42 -14.91 -22.85
CA TYR A 133 -3.14 -13.52 -23.25
C TYR A 133 -3.24 -13.29 -24.75
N LEU A 134 -2.82 -14.27 -25.55
CA LEU A 134 -2.93 -14.21 -27.01
C LEU A 134 -4.40 -14.21 -27.45
N GLY A 135 -5.25 -14.99 -26.77
CA GLY A 135 -6.70 -15.01 -26.99
C GLY A 135 -7.39 -13.69 -26.62
N GLU A 136 -7.01 -13.11 -25.48
CA GLU A 136 -7.58 -11.85 -24.96
C GLU A 136 -7.07 -10.59 -25.67
N ARG A 137 -6.14 -10.72 -26.61
CA ARG A 137 -5.55 -9.58 -27.34
C ARG A 137 -6.60 -8.73 -28.06
N ARG A 138 -7.71 -9.33 -28.50
CA ARG A 138 -8.81 -8.63 -29.19
C ARG A 138 -9.70 -7.84 -28.24
N ALA A 139 -9.80 -8.25 -26.98
CA ALA A 139 -10.62 -7.60 -25.96
C ALA A 139 -9.86 -6.48 -25.23
N THR A 140 -8.52 -6.52 -25.26
CA THR A 140 -7.68 -5.53 -24.58
C THR A 140 -7.54 -4.25 -25.43
N PRO A 141 -8.05 -3.09 -24.99
CA PRO A 141 -7.93 -1.86 -25.76
C PRO A 141 -6.44 -1.44 -25.87
N PRO A 142 -6.04 -0.80 -26.98
CA PRO A 142 -4.70 -0.27 -27.12
C PRO A 142 -4.44 0.79 -26.02
N SER A 143 -3.35 0.61 -25.29
CA SER A 143 -2.91 1.58 -24.28
C SER A 143 -1.89 2.55 -24.88
N PRO A 144 -1.99 3.86 -24.58
CA PRO A 144 -1.00 4.83 -25.05
C PRO A 144 0.42 4.43 -24.61
N PRO A 145 1.47 4.81 -25.35
CA PRO A 145 2.84 4.61 -24.91
C PRO A 145 3.06 5.20 -23.51
N GLY A 146 3.81 4.50 -22.67
CA GLY A 146 4.20 5.04 -21.36
C GLY A 146 5.02 6.30 -21.56
N ARG A 147 4.74 7.34 -20.77
CA ARG A 147 5.53 8.57 -20.77
C ARG A 147 6.64 8.41 -19.75
N ALA A 148 7.89 8.55 -20.19
CA ALA A 148 9.02 8.53 -19.27
C ALA A 148 8.80 9.57 -18.16
N THR A 149 8.82 9.10 -16.92
CA THR A 149 8.63 9.97 -15.74
C THR A 149 9.85 10.84 -15.46
N GLY A 150 11.02 10.46 -16.01
CA GLY A 150 12.31 11.03 -15.66
C GLY A 150 12.78 10.51 -14.31
N TYR A 151 13.94 9.87 -14.25
CA TYR A 151 14.54 9.52 -12.96
C TYR A 151 15.17 10.76 -12.35
N ASN A 152 14.75 11.12 -11.14
CA ASN A 152 15.35 12.20 -10.37
C ASN A 152 15.95 11.62 -9.07
N LEU A 153 17.29 11.53 -9.03
CA LEU A 153 18.01 11.03 -7.86
C LEU A 153 17.79 11.90 -6.62
N TYR A 154 17.74 13.23 -6.79
CA TYR A 154 17.53 14.16 -5.68
C TYR A 154 16.17 13.93 -5.02
N GLU A 155 15.11 13.81 -5.83
CA GLU A 155 13.75 13.56 -5.33
C GLU A 155 13.68 12.25 -4.54
N ARG A 156 14.27 11.18 -5.10
CA ARG A 156 14.34 9.88 -4.43
C ARG A 156 15.11 9.96 -3.11
N ALA A 157 16.30 10.56 -3.13
CA ALA A 157 17.17 10.68 -1.97
C ALA A 157 16.51 11.54 -0.87
N TYR A 158 15.90 12.66 -1.25
CA TYR A 158 15.17 13.53 -0.34
C TYR A 158 14.08 12.79 0.43
N HIS A 159 13.22 12.07 -0.29
CA HIS A 159 12.13 11.33 0.33
C HIS A 159 12.61 10.15 1.19
N ASP A 160 13.62 9.41 0.74
CA ASP A 160 14.24 8.33 1.52
C ASP A 160 14.89 8.86 2.81
N ILE A 161 15.64 9.97 2.75
CA ILE A 161 16.27 10.61 3.91
C ILE A 161 15.20 11.08 4.89
N ARG A 162 14.15 11.77 4.42
CA ARG A 162 13.05 12.22 5.27
C ARG A 162 12.33 11.06 5.96
N TYR A 163 12.04 9.99 5.22
CA TYR A 163 11.38 8.82 5.77
C TYR A 163 12.23 8.15 6.86
N ARG A 164 13.53 8.00 6.62
CA ARG A 164 14.47 7.43 7.58
C ARG A 164 14.69 8.33 8.79
N GLY A 165 14.85 9.63 8.58
CA GLY A 165 14.96 10.62 9.65
C GLY A 165 13.73 10.60 10.56
N ALA A 166 12.54 10.51 9.99
CA ALA A 166 11.31 10.37 10.76
C ALA A 166 11.28 9.05 11.55
N ASN A 167 11.74 7.92 10.99
CA ASN A 167 11.86 6.67 11.75
C ASN A 167 12.80 6.82 12.96
N ALA A 168 13.90 7.57 12.83
CA ALA A 168 14.81 7.83 13.95
C ALA A 168 14.18 8.75 15.01
N ILE A 169 13.57 9.86 14.58
CA ILE A 169 12.93 10.84 15.49
C ILE A 169 11.78 10.19 16.26
N TYR A 170 10.96 9.37 15.60
CA TYR A 170 9.80 8.72 16.20
C TYR A 170 10.06 7.29 16.67
N ALA A 171 11.33 6.88 16.84
CA ALA A 171 11.68 5.51 17.25
C ALA A 171 11.02 5.10 18.57
N ARG A 172 10.90 6.03 19.53
CA ARG A 172 10.22 5.79 20.81
C ARG A 172 8.70 5.57 20.67
N HIS A 173 8.09 6.13 19.62
CA HIS A 173 6.66 5.98 19.33
C HIS A 173 6.36 4.65 18.61
N PHE A 174 7.35 4.09 17.92
CA PHE A 174 7.25 2.80 17.21
C PHE A 174 8.41 1.87 17.62
N PRO A 175 8.51 1.47 18.91
CA PRO A 175 9.67 0.76 19.45
C PRO A 175 9.87 -0.65 18.86
N HIS A 176 8.84 -1.21 18.25
CA HIS A 176 8.85 -2.56 17.67
C HIS A 176 8.91 -2.56 16.14
N TYR A 177 9.04 -1.40 15.51
CA TYR A 177 9.10 -1.32 14.06
C TYR A 177 10.38 -1.95 13.50
N ARG A 178 10.21 -2.83 12.50
CA ARG A 178 11.28 -3.44 11.72
C ARG A 178 11.11 -3.05 10.25
N SER A 179 12.18 -2.53 9.67
CA SER A 179 12.22 -2.19 8.25
C SER A 179 12.25 -3.46 7.39
N HIS A 180 11.41 -3.52 6.37
CA HIS A 180 11.41 -4.59 5.36
C HIS A 180 12.63 -4.52 4.41
N ARG A 181 13.41 -3.43 4.44
CA ARG A 181 14.58 -3.27 3.57
C ARG A 181 15.78 -4.02 4.18
N PRO A 182 16.47 -4.90 3.42
CA PRO A 182 17.52 -5.79 3.94
C PRO A 182 18.79 -5.06 4.42
N LYS A 183 19.00 -3.80 4.02
CA LYS A 183 20.08 -2.94 4.53
C LYS A 183 19.52 -1.59 4.97
N ASN A 184 19.45 -1.37 6.27
CA ASN A 184 19.18 -0.06 6.85
C ASN A 184 20.51 0.69 6.85
N GLY A 185 20.67 1.70 6.00
CA GLY A 185 21.92 2.49 5.94
C GLY A 185 22.19 3.37 7.18
N PHE A 186 21.53 3.10 8.29
CA PHE A 186 21.69 3.74 9.60
C PHE A 186 21.46 2.76 10.77
N LEU A 187 21.65 1.46 10.55
CA LEU A 187 21.85 0.44 11.59
C LEU A 187 22.97 -0.51 11.15
#